data_AF-A0A8K9VCR8-F1
#
_entry.id   AF-A0A8K9VCR8-F1
#
_cell.length_a   1.000
_cell.length_b   1.000
_cell.length_c   1.000
_cell.angle_alpha   90.00
_cell.angle_beta   90.00
_cell.angle_gamma   90.00
#
_symmetry.space_group_name_H-M   'P 1'
#
loop_
_entity.id
_entity.type
_entity.pdbx_description
1 polymer ?
#
loop_
_entity_poly.entity_id
_entity_poly.type
_entity_poly.pdbx_seq_one_letter_code
_entity_poly.pdbx_strand_id
1 'polypeptide(L)'
;RLGYVSISFAHRETEMFSHSSFVTKIPIHRDFKILPLFAGETTNKSTFIFIDEPIKAFSEAQSYCREYHTDLASVRNQTENQEIQKMVSKGSKVWIGLFRDSWKWSDGSDSSFRYWNHTQPNNNGGVQSCGAAVFKGGKSWTERWFDWNCKDRHPFVCYSGELL
;
A
#
# COMPACT_ATOMS: atom_id res chain seq x y z
N ARG A 1 -39.23 -16.72 26.05
CA ARG A 1 -39.12 -17.31 24.69
C ARG A 1 -37.64 -17.46 24.37
N LEU A 2 -37.10 -18.67 24.45
CA LEU A 2 -35.70 -18.96 24.12
C LEU A 2 -35.61 -19.17 22.61
N GLY A 3 -34.87 -18.32 21.91
CA GLY A 3 -34.55 -18.52 20.50
C GLY A 3 -33.36 -19.46 20.38
N TYR A 4 -33.43 -20.41 19.45
CA TYR A 4 -32.32 -21.28 19.07
C TYR A 4 -31.93 -20.94 17.63
N VAL A 5 -30.63 -20.97 17.33
CA VAL A 5 -30.13 -20.86 15.95
C VAL A 5 -29.49 -22.19 15.59
N SER A 6 -29.94 -22.79 14.50
CA SER A 6 -29.33 -23.99 13.92
C SER A 6 -28.26 -23.55 12.93
N ILE A 7 -27.01 -23.94 13.17
CA ILE A 7 -25.89 -23.69 12.23
C ILE A 7 -25.42 -25.05 11.74
N SER A 8 -25.56 -25.29 10.45
CA SER A 8 -25.05 -26.49 9.78
C SER A 8 -23.70 -26.18 9.15
N PHE A 9 -22.66 -26.91 9.54
CA PHE A 9 -21.37 -26.85 8.85
C PHE A 9 -21.26 -28.03 7.89
N ALA A 10 -20.97 -27.76 6.63
CA ALA A 10 -20.54 -28.77 5.67
C ALA A 10 -19.02 -28.67 5.52
N HIS A 11 -18.28 -29.68 5.98
CA HIS A 11 -16.88 -29.87 5.60
C HIS A 11 -16.83 -30.73 4.34
N ARG A 12 -15.99 -30.36 3.38
CA ARG A 12 -15.70 -31.17 2.20
C ARG A 12 -14.43 -31.97 2.48
N GLU A 13 -14.59 -33.25 2.80
CA GLU A 13 -13.54 -34.25 2.71
C GLU A 13 -13.99 -35.37 1.77
N THR A 14 -13.05 -35.91 1.00
CA THR A 14 -13.23 -36.96 0.03
C THR A 14 -13.56 -38.31 0.71
N GLU A 15 -14.63 -38.94 0.22
CA GLU A 15 -15.07 -40.35 0.38
C GLU A 15 -16.11 -40.72 1.48
N MET A 16 -17.16 -41.39 0.97
CA MET A 16 -18.21 -42.25 1.55
C MET A 16 -19.20 -41.70 2.60
N PHE A 17 -20.47 -41.66 2.17
CA PHE A 17 -21.65 -41.24 2.94
C PHE A 17 -21.88 -42.09 4.21
N SER A 18 -21.97 -41.42 5.35
CA SER A 18 -22.80 -41.81 6.49
C SER A 18 -23.37 -40.54 7.15
N HIS A 19 -24.67 -40.30 6.98
CA HIS A 19 -25.37 -39.20 7.64
C HIS A 19 -25.58 -39.55 9.12
N SER A 20 -24.77 -38.96 10.01
CA SER A 20 -25.10 -38.87 11.44
C SER A 20 -25.08 -37.41 11.87
N SER A 21 -26.25 -36.88 12.19
CA SER A 21 -26.41 -35.53 12.73
C SER A 21 -26.20 -35.56 14.24
N PHE A 22 -25.03 -35.12 14.72
CA PHE A 22 -24.85 -34.87 16.15
C PHE A 22 -25.37 -33.48 16.50
N VAL A 23 -26.45 -33.42 17.30
CA VAL A 23 -26.98 -32.17 17.87
C VAL A 23 -26.50 -32.07 19.31
N THR A 24 -25.42 -31.34 19.55
CA THR A 24 -24.98 -31.01 20.92
C THR A 24 -25.63 -29.69 21.37
N LYS A 25 -26.45 -29.77 22.44
CA LYS A 25 -27.06 -28.59 23.07
C LYS A 25 -26.08 -27.98 24.06
N ILE A 26 -25.55 -26.79 23.76
CA ILE A 26 -24.69 -26.04 24.68
C ILE A 26 -25.54 -24.95 25.38
N PRO A 27 -25.58 -24.88 26.71
CA PRO A 27 -26.27 -23.81 27.43
C PRO A 27 -25.46 -22.50 27.35
N ILE A 28 -26.13 -21.41 26.98
CA ILE A 28 -25.56 -20.06 26.92
C ILE A 28 -25.61 -19.42 28.33
N HIS A 29 -24.46 -19.33 29.00
CA HIS A 29 -24.32 -18.56 30.24
C HIS A 29 -24.09 -17.08 29.90
N ARG A 30 -24.76 -16.16 30.61
CA ARG A 30 -24.91 -14.74 30.24
C ARG A 30 -23.64 -13.86 30.27
N ASP A 31 -22.47 -14.42 30.56
CA ASP A 31 -21.22 -13.66 30.67
C ASP A 31 -20.10 -14.10 29.72
N PHE A 32 -20.42 -14.86 28.66
CA PHE A 32 -19.45 -15.14 27.60
C PHE A 32 -19.30 -13.94 26.67
N LYS A 33 -18.24 -13.15 26.87
CA LYS A 33 -17.72 -12.28 25.80
C LYS A 33 -17.23 -13.20 24.69
N ILE A 34 -17.90 -13.17 23.54
CA ILE A 34 -17.36 -13.75 22.30
C ILE A 34 -16.12 -12.92 21.98
N LEU A 35 -14.95 -13.44 22.34
CA LEU A 35 -13.71 -12.98 21.73
C LEU A 35 -13.84 -13.34 20.24
N PRO A 36 -13.68 -12.38 19.31
CA PRO A 36 -13.74 -12.70 17.90
C PRO A 36 -12.63 -13.71 17.61
N LEU A 37 -13.04 -14.92 17.24
CA LEU A 37 -12.17 -16.02 16.86
C LEU A 37 -11.71 -15.83 15.41
N PHE A 38 -11.19 -14.65 15.09
CA PHE A 38 -10.39 -14.36 13.92
C PHE A 38 -9.46 -13.20 14.30
N ALA A 39 -8.38 -13.51 15.02
CA ALA A 39 -7.16 -12.75 14.81
C ALA A 39 -6.61 -13.19 13.44
N GLY A 40 -7.32 -12.80 12.38
CA GLY A 40 -6.73 -12.74 11.06
C GLY A 40 -5.60 -11.74 11.21
N GLU A 41 -4.37 -12.22 11.08
CA GLU A 41 -3.19 -11.39 10.97
C GLU A 41 -3.49 -10.38 9.86
N THR A 42 -3.81 -9.13 10.22
CA THR A 42 -3.98 -8.05 9.25
C THR A 42 -2.58 -7.75 8.73
N THR A 43 -2.10 -8.59 7.82
CA THR A 43 -0.97 -8.22 6.99
C THR A 43 -1.49 -7.06 6.17
N ASN A 44 -1.17 -5.83 6.59
CA ASN A 44 -1.43 -4.62 5.84
C ASN A 44 -0.51 -4.67 4.62
N LYS A 45 -0.87 -5.56 3.68
CA LYS A 45 -0.12 -5.86 2.47
C LYS A 45 -0.55 -4.84 1.42
N SER A 46 -0.11 -3.60 1.64
CA SER A 46 -0.16 -2.56 0.63
C SER A 46 0.55 -3.09 -0.62
N THR A 47 -0.17 -3.15 -1.75
CA THR A 47 0.42 -3.59 -3.02
C THR A 47 0.80 -2.37 -3.83
N PHE A 48 2.06 -2.29 -4.27
CA PHE A 48 2.51 -1.22 -5.17
C PHE A 48 2.12 -1.53 -6.61
N ILE A 49 1.71 -0.50 -7.34
CA ILE A 49 1.24 -0.59 -8.74
C ILE A 49 1.99 0.45 -9.56
N PHE A 50 2.78 -0.01 -10.52
CA PHE A 50 3.55 0.88 -11.40
C PHE A 50 2.70 1.26 -12.62
N ILE A 51 2.55 2.56 -12.83
CA ILE A 51 1.87 3.15 -13.99
C ILE A 51 2.94 3.78 -14.87
N ASP A 52 3.26 3.11 -15.98
CA ASP A 52 4.26 3.56 -16.96
C ASP A 52 3.71 4.63 -17.91
N GLU A 53 2.46 4.49 -18.33
CA GLU A 53 1.69 5.48 -19.07
C GLU A 53 0.24 5.55 -18.56
N PRO A 54 -0.42 6.73 -18.64
CA PRO A 54 0.11 8.00 -19.13
C PRO A 54 1.04 8.68 -18.13
N ILE A 55 2.11 9.34 -18.59
CA ILE A 55 2.94 10.19 -17.71
C ILE A 55 2.19 11.45 -17.24
N LYS A 56 2.34 11.80 -15.96
CA LYS A 56 1.52 12.84 -15.29
C LYS A 56 2.36 13.78 -14.42
N ALA A 57 1.88 15.01 -14.27
CA ALA A 57 2.36 15.91 -13.22
C ALA A 57 2.02 15.34 -11.83
N PHE A 58 2.70 15.79 -10.77
CA PHE A 58 2.54 15.21 -9.42
C PHE A 58 1.07 15.17 -8.95
N SER A 59 0.36 16.29 -9.05
CA SER A 59 -1.06 16.37 -8.63
C SER A 59 -1.98 15.54 -9.51
N GLU A 60 -1.70 15.45 -10.82
CA GLU A 60 -2.44 14.61 -11.76
C GLU A 60 -2.23 13.13 -11.45
N ALA A 61 -1.00 12.72 -11.10
CA ALA A 61 -0.64 11.37 -10.71
C ALA A 61 -1.31 10.99 -9.39
N GLN A 62 -1.32 11.90 -8.41
CA GLN A 62 -2.04 11.72 -7.15
C GLN A 62 -3.54 11.52 -7.37
N SER A 63 -4.17 12.40 -8.14
CA SER A 63 -5.60 12.27 -8.47
C SER A 63 -5.88 10.94 -9.17
N TYR A 64 -5.03 10.52 -10.11
CA TYR A 64 -5.17 9.22 -10.75
C TYR A 64 -5.11 8.07 -9.74
N CYS A 65 -4.11 8.06 -8.85
CA CYS A 65 -4.01 7.01 -7.85
C CYS A 65 -5.21 7.00 -6.89
N ARG A 66 -5.79 8.15 -6.55
CA ARG A 66 -7.00 8.23 -5.71
C ARG A 66 -8.30 7.86 -6.45
N GLU A 67 -8.31 7.99 -7.77
CA GLU A 67 -9.45 7.60 -8.60
C GLU A 67 -9.49 6.09 -8.85
N TYR A 68 -8.33 5.46 -9.09
CA TYR A 68 -8.23 4.06 -9.49
C TYR A 68 -7.67 3.12 -8.41
N HIS A 69 -7.04 3.65 -7.36
CA HIS A 69 -6.35 2.92 -6.28
C HIS A 69 -6.56 3.63 -4.93
N THR A 70 -5.59 3.59 -4.01
CA THR A 70 -5.64 4.32 -2.73
C THR A 70 -5.00 5.72 -2.83
N ASP A 71 -3.70 5.80 -3.08
CA ASP A 71 -2.95 7.05 -3.25
C ASP A 71 -1.61 6.76 -3.97
N LEU A 72 -0.80 7.78 -4.22
CA LEU A 72 0.62 7.60 -4.54
C LEU A 72 1.33 6.85 -3.42
N ALA A 73 2.29 6.00 -3.79
CA ALA A 73 3.01 5.13 -2.87
C ALA A 73 3.70 5.91 -1.75
N SER A 74 3.34 5.60 -0.50
CA SER A 74 4.20 5.86 0.65
C SER A 74 5.26 4.76 0.77
N VAL A 75 6.47 5.14 1.21
CA VAL A 75 7.58 4.19 1.35
C VAL A 75 8.00 4.14 2.81
N ARG A 76 7.60 3.07 3.50
CA ARG A 76 7.69 2.96 4.95
C ARG A 76 9.05 2.47 5.44
N ASN A 77 9.78 1.75 4.58
CA ASN A 77 11.06 1.13 4.91
C ASN A 77 11.87 0.80 3.64
N GLN A 78 13.08 0.28 3.83
CA GLN A 78 13.99 -0.07 2.75
C GLN A 78 13.46 -1.22 1.87
N THR A 79 12.73 -2.18 2.43
CA THR A 79 12.15 -3.31 1.69
C THR A 79 11.17 -2.81 0.63
N GLU A 80 10.28 -1.91 1.00
CA GLU A 80 9.32 -1.28 0.07
C GLU A 80 10.01 -0.44 -0.99
N ASN A 81 11.04 0.32 -0.60
CA ASN A 81 11.84 1.06 -1.57
C ASN A 81 12.47 0.12 -2.61
N GLN A 82 12.99 -1.03 -2.17
CA GLN A 82 13.56 -2.04 -3.07
C GLN A 82 12.50 -2.70 -3.95
N GLU A 83 11.28 -2.91 -3.45
CA GLU A 83 10.16 -3.42 -4.25
C GLU A 83 9.82 -2.45 -5.40
N ILE A 84 9.69 -1.16 -5.09
CA ILE A 84 9.49 -0.11 -6.09
C ILE A 84 10.67 -0.05 -7.07
N GLN A 85 11.91 -0.13 -6.59
CA GLN A 85 13.06 -0.18 -7.49
C GLN A 85 13.05 -1.40 -8.41
N LYS A 86 12.58 -2.56 -7.93
CA LYS A 86 12.52 -3.77 -8.76
C LYS A 86 11.44 -3.68 -9.84
N MET A 87 10.28 -3.09 -9.53
CA MET A 87 9.15 -3.03 -10.46
C MET A 87 9.29 -2.02 -11.60
N VAL A 88 9.98 -0.90 -11.39
CA VAL A 88 10.05 0.17 -12.41
C VAL A 88 11.08 -0.10 -13.51
N SER A 89 10.93 0.52 -14.67
CA SER A 89 11.87 0.36 -15.78
C SER A 89 13.23 1.01 -15.49
N LYS A 90 14.32 0.44 -16.03
CA LYS A 90 15.67 1.01 -15.91
C LYS A 90 15.74 2.33 -16.69
N GLY A 91 16.36 3.34 -16.10
CA GLY A 91 16.41 4.71 -16.61
C GLY A 91 15.20 5.56 -16.22
N SER A 92 14.18 4.99 -15.58
CA SER A 92 12.97 5.71 -15.21
C SER A 92 13.13 6.49 -13.90
N LYS A 93 12.40 7.60 -13.84
CA LYS A 93 12.09 8.37 -12.65
C LYS A 93 10.61 8.22 -12.41
N VAL A 94 10.20 7.84 -11.20
CA VAL A 94 8.78 7.62 -10.91
C VAL A 94 8.34 8.43 -9.71
N TRP A 95 7.16 9.05 -9.79
CA TRP A 95 6.59 9.73 -8.63
C TRP A 95 6.24 8.74 -7.51
N ILE A 96 6.49 9.16 -6.28
CA ILE A 96 5.98 8.58 -5.03
C ILE A 96 5.26 9.67 -4.23
N GLY A 97 4.51 9.29 -3.20
CA GLY A 97 3.62 10.20 -2.46
C GLY A 97 4.29 11.23 -1.55
N LEU A 98 5.63 11.35 -1.57
CA LEU A 98 6.35 12.27 -0.69
C LEU A 98 6.37 13.68 -1.27
N PHE A 99 5.89 14.69 -0.53
CA PHE A 99 5.80 16.07 -1.03
C PHE A 99 6.24 17.14 -0.02
N ARG A 100 6.70 18.30 -0.51
CA ARG A 100 7.46 19.32 0.24
C ARG A 100 6.76 20.04 1.41
N ASP A 101 5.47 19.83 1.70
CA ASP A 101 4.90 20.32 2.97
C ASP A 101 5.48 19.50 4.13
N SER A 102 6.65 19.92 4.61
CA SER A 102 7.46 19.21 5.61
C SER A 102 7.83 17.77 5.21
N TRP A 103 7.88 17.47 3.90
CA TRP A 103 8.12 16.11 3.38
C TRP A 103 7.16 15.08 3.99
N LYS A 104 5.86 15.39 3.97
CA LYS A 104 4.78 14.48 4.37
C LYS A 104 4.43 13.53 3.24
N TRP A 105 3.83 12.40 3.59
CA TRP A 105 3.25 11.48 2.63
C TRP A 105 1.83 11.92 2.25
N SER A 106 1.51 11.79 0.96
CA SER A 106 0.23 12.20 0.38
C SER A 106 -0.96 11.44 0.94
N ASP A 107 -0.73 10.21 1.38
CA ASP A 107 -1.71 9.34 2.02
C ASP A 107 -1.89 9.59 3.52
N GLY A 108 -1.13 10.53 4.09
CA GLY A 108 -1.16 10.83 5.53
C GLY A 108 -0.40 9.84 6.41
N SER A 109 0.34 8.88 5.84
CA SER A 109 1.19 7.98 6.62
C SER A 109 2.30 8.75 7.35
N ASP A 110 2.71 8.23 8.51
CA ASP A 110 3.63 8.88 9.45
C ASP A 110 5.07 8.35 9.35
N SER A 111 5.40 7.57 8.31
CA SER A 111 6.74 7.02 8.17
C SER A 111 7.80 8.12 8.04
N SER A 112 8.84 8.00 8.87
CA SER A 112 10.04 8.84 8.85
C SER A 112 11.12 8.34 7.88
N PHE A 113 10.89 7.23 7.17
CA PHE A 113 11.87 6.66 6.25
C PHE A 113 12.16 7.60 5.08
N ARG A 114 13.43 7.91 4.85
CA ARG A 114 13.87 8.78 3.76
C ARG A 114 15.06 8.16 3.04
N TYR A 115 14.95 8.00 1.73
CA TYR A 115 16.00 7.41 0.90
C TYR A 115 16.57 8.42 -0.12
N TRP A 116 16.76 9.66 0.34
CA TRP A 116 17.31 10.74 -0.46
C TRP A 116 18.72 10.44 -1.00
N ASN A 117 19.01 10.93 -2.19
CA ASN A 117 20.40 11.09 -2.60
C ASN A 117 21.13 12.04 -1.64
N HIS A 118 22.43 11.85 -1.46
CA HIS A 118 23.24 12.61 -0.50
C HIS A 118 23.27 14.12 -0.77
N THR A 119 22.91 14.55 -1.99
CA THR A 119 22.80 15.97 -2.36
C THR A 119 21.36 16.48 -2.34
N GLN A 120 20.40 15.71 -1.83
CA GLN A 120 18.97 15.98 -1.94
C GLN A 120 18.29 15.98 -0.54
N PRO A 121 17.14 16.66 -0.38
CA PRO A 121 16.53 17.57 -1.35
C PRO A 121 17.29 18.90 -1.43
N ASN A 122 17.52 19.43 -2.64
CA ASN A 122 18.29 20.67 -2.82
C ASN A 122 17.47 21.88 -3.27
N ASN A 123 16.19 21.66 -3.63
CA ASN A 123 15.31 22.70 -4.16
C ASN A 123 15.99 23.51 -5.29
N ASN A 124 16.64 22.82 -6.24
CA ASN A 124 17.43 23.49 -7.27
C ASN A 124 16.63 24.60 -7.98
N GLY A 125 17.22 25.78 -8.09
CA GLY A 125 16.58 26.95 -8.70
C GLY A 125 15.30 27.44 -8.00
N GLY A 126 15.00 26.97 -6.79
CA GLY A 126 13.79 27.35 -6.06
C GLY A 126 12.49 26.73 -6.58
N VAL A 127 12.57 25.78 -7.52
CA VAL A 127 11.40 25.24 -8.27
C VAL A 127 11.21 23.74 -8.14
N GLN A 128 12.18 23.00 -7.58
CA GLN A 128 12.07 21.55 -7.32
C GLN A 128 11.29 21.28 -6.03
N SER A 129 10.14 21.93 -5.90
CA SER A 129 9.54 22.16 -4.59
C SER A 129 8.42 21.18 -4.24
N CYS A 130 8.43 19.97 -4.80
CA CYS A 130 7.21 19.18 -4.81
C CYS A 130 7.40 17.70 -4.53
N GLY A 131 7.34 16.83 -5.55
CA GLY A 131 7.35 15.39 -5.38
C GLY A 131 8.77 14.85 -5.26
N ALA A 132 8.94 13.83 -4.42
CA ALA A 132 10.08 12.94 -4.55
C ALA A 132 9.85 11.96 -5.70
N ALA A 133 10.90 11.69 -6.48
CA ALA A 133 10.87 10.61 -7.47
C ALA A 133 11.94 9.56 -7.17
N VAL A 134 11.58 8.29 -7.29
CA VAL A 134 12.52 7.17 -7.24
C VAL A 134 13.22 7.05 -8.58
N PHE A 135 14.55 7.07 -8.57
CA PHE A 135 15.36 6.86 -9.76
C PHE A 135 15.80 5.39 -9.84
N LYS A 136 15.62 4.71 -10.98
CA LYS A 136 16.21 3.37 -11.19
C LYS A 136 17.28 3.40 -12.28
N GLY A 137 18.54 3.25 -11.89
CA GLY A 137 19.65 2.89 -12.78
C GLY A 137 20.11 3.96 -13.79
N GLY A 138 21.42 4.19 -13.82
CA GLY A 138 22.15 5.07 -14.75
C GLY A 138 23.56 5.29 -14.20
N LYS A 139 24.58 5.47 -15.06
CA LYS A 139 26.01 5.54 -14.65
C LYS A 139 26.36 6.63 -13.61
N SER A 140 25.42 7.51 -13.24
CA SER A 140 25.62 8.66 -12.36
C SER A 140 24.59 8.77 -11.21
N TRP A 141 23.58 7.88 -11.14
CA TRP A 141 22.42 8.07 -10.26
C TRP A 141 22.17 6.86 -9.36
N THR A 142 22.22 7.09 -8.04
CA THR A 142 22.46 6.08 -7.00
C THR A 142 21.23 5.27 -6.54
N GLU A 143 20.24 5.07 -7.40
CA GLU A 143 18.97 4.41 -7.00
C GLU A 143 18.30 5.11 -5.80
N ARG A 144 18.42 6.43 -5.67
CA ARG A 144 17.90 7.21 -4.54
C ARG A 144 16.87 8.25 -4.98
N TRP A 145 16.22 8.88 -4.01
CA TRP A 145 15.19 9.88 -4.26
C TRP A 145 15.80 11.25 -4.55
N PHE A 146 15.12 12.00 -5.40
CA PHE A 146 15.42 13.38 -5.77
C PHE A 146 14.15 14.21 -5.68
N ASP A 147 14.27 15.49 -5.33
CA ASP A 147 13.16 16.43 -5.44
C ASP A 147 13.04 16.97 -6.87
N TRP A 148 11.82 17.01 -7.38
CA TRP A 148 11.53 17.45 -8.76
C TRP A 148 10.42 18.50 -8.79
N ASN A 149 10.28 19.16 -9.94
CA ASN A 149 9.25 20.16 -10.14
C ASN A 149 7.88 19.44 -10.28
N CYS A 150 6.82 19.90 -9.57
CA CYS A 150 5.49 19.26 -9.66
C CYS A 150 4.99 19.13 -11.10
N LYS A 151 5.41 20.05 -11.98
CA LYS A 151 4.95 20.15 -13.37
C LYS A 151 5.69 19.20 -14.31
N ASP A 152 6.79 18.59 -13.86
CA ASP A 152 7.46 17.55 -14.62
C ASP A 152 6.53 16.35 -14.78
N ARG A 153 6.52 15.74 -15.96
CA ARG A 153 5.66 14.59 -16.25
C ARG A 153 6.47 13.32 -16.12
N HIS A 154 6.06 12.45 -15.20
CA HIS A 154 6.72 11.17 -14.96
C HIS A 154 5.70 10.03 -14.88
N PRO A 155 6.14 8.80 -15.14
CA PRO A 155 5.48 7.61 -14.61
C PRO A 155 5.35 7.70 -13.08
N PHE A 156 4.48 6.89 -12.49
CA PHE A 156 4.21 6.99 -11.06
C PHE A 156 3.84 5.65 -10.46
N VAL A 157 3.99 5.55 -9.14
CA VAL A 157 3.64 4.34 -8.39
C VAL A 157 2.49 4.67 -7.46
N CYS A 158 1.37 3.99 -7.68
CA CYS A 158 0.26 3.99 -6.74
C CYS A 158 0.45 2.86 -5.72
N TYR A 159 -0.29 2.92 -4.63
CA TYR A 159 -0.51 1.74 -3.81
C TYR A 159 -2.01 1.47 -3.64
N SER A 160 -2.32 0.21 -3.39
CA SER A 160 -3.65 -0.23 -2.95
C SER A 160 -3.48 -0.87 -1.58
N GLY A 161 -4.05 -0.24 -0.55
CA GLY A 161 -4.28 -0.87 0.74
C GLY A 161 -5.69 -1.48 0.75
N GLU A 162 -5.88 -2.64 1.38
CA GLU A 162 -7.23 -3.07 1.72
C GLU A 162 -7.78 -2.08 2.76
N LEU A 163 -8.75 -1.26 2.34
CA LEU A 163 -9.68 -0.64 3.27
C LEU A 163 -10.56 -1.77 3.80
N LEU A 164 -10.23 -2.28 4.98
CA LEU A 164 -11.12 -3.15 5.76
C LEU A 164 -12.30 -2.33 6.30
#